data_AF-A0A940Q4M7-F1
#
_entry.id   AF-A0A940Q4M7-F1
#
_cell.length_a   1.000
_cell.length_b   1.000
_cell.length_c   1.000
_cell.angle_alpha   90.00
_cell.angle_beta   90.00
_cell.angle_gamma   90.00
#
_symmetry.space_group_name_H-M   'P 1'
#
loop_
_entity.id
_entity.type
_entity.pdbx_description
1 polymer ?
#
loop_
_entity_poly.entity_id
_entity_poly.type
_entity_poly.pdbx_seq_one_letter_code
_entity_poly.pdbx_strand_id
1 'polypeptide(L)'
;MAELTAPKIDYYIDILKRGFVIGEEMKPYVDELFNELHKIAPCGNDNRRELWLFAERGKIEDYGDYEEMYEFGEVDSREEYEELWANLYPDEKCWYHFVSVEHGDFRAVFLKHKPMFEENHPTKNSYDSFDISPFIKWLTESVENCVKQLENGTYNETIRRELPPKDKIGTIVRRKYWEIFPEYKENYFSDISKDDIDEFLHIIETRGATTSETISDMTAEMFYGYCRLGYEANQYKGIDKLTAKELYLLHADGRDEGLRDIDSNSPTAFSEWYECSRKGIGHPWEVCRGGNSTHISLYVRKNGNEYSLKLAGSSYGRSVETIKFFLAMVRNNIPVSLYEGEELAARVRADDKIGIVPDGVMPFYCSSYFPDDENISDYMNLKLYEDKERWMEVAENAIWQEIEEQRLL
;
A
#
# COMPACT_ATOMS: atom_id res chain seq x y z
N MET A 1 -30.48 0.11 -25.86
CA MET A 1 -29.19 0.75 -26.14
C MET A 1 -28.13 -0.33 -26.06
N ALA A 2 -27.04 -0.22 -26.81
CA ALA A 2 -25.95 -1.19 -26.65
C ALA A 2 -25.45 -1.10 -25.21
N GLU A 3 -25.41 -2.23 -24.51
CA GLU A 3 -24.88 -2.36 -23.16
C GLU A 3 -23.43 -1.86 -23.15
N LEU A 4 -23.05 -1.03 -22.17
CA LEU A 4 -21.66 -0.58 -22.05
C LEU A 4 -20.81 -1.80 -21.70
N THR A 5 -19.86 -2.13 -22.58
CA THR A 5 -18.91 -3.21 -22.38
C THR A 5 -17.72 -2.75 -21.55
N ALA A 6 -16.95 -3.70 -21.03
CA ALA A 6 -15.85 -3.43 -20.11
C ALA A 6 -14.85 -2.36 -20.59
N PRO A 7 -14.41 -2.34 -21.87
CA PRO A 7 -13.49 -1.30 -22.34
C PRO A 7 -14.10 0.11 -22.31
N LYS A 8 -15.38 0.25 -22.65
CA LYS A 8 -16.07 1.55 -22.60
C LYS A 8 -16.25 2.04 -21.17
N ILE A 9 -16.50 1.14 -20.23
CA ILE A 9 -16.57 1.46 -18.81
C ILE A 9 -15.19 1.89 -18.29
N ASP A 10 -14.14 1.18 -18.64
CA ASP A 10 -12.78 1.54 -18.24
C ASP A 10 -12.34 2.88 -18.84
N TYR A 11 -12.80 3.23 -20.04
CA TYR A 11 -12.63 4.58 -20.61
C TYR A 11 -13.30 5.67 -19.75
N TYR A 12 -14.54 5.45 -19.28
CA TYR A 12 -15.18 6.36 -18.32
C TYR A 12 -14.37 6.46 -17.02
N ILE A 13 -13.91 5.33 -16.46
CA ILE A 13 -13.06 5.32 -15.27
C ILE A 13 -11.79 6.15 -15.51
N ASP A 14 -11.14 6.01 -16.67
CA ASP A 14 -9.91 6.73 -16.99
C ASP A 14 -10.09 8.25 -17.04
N ILE A 15 -11.19 8.70 -17.63
CA ILE A 15 -11.55 10.13 -17.71
C ILE A 15 -11.93 10.66 -16.32
N LEU A 16 -12.74 9.92 -15.58
CA LEU A 16 -13.41 10.41 -14.38
C LEU A 16 -12.56 10.29 -13.11
N LYS A 17 -11.55 9.39 -13.06
CA LYS A 17 -10.72 9.10 -11.87
C LYS A 17 -10.04 10.31 -11.21
N ARG A 18 -9.99 11.46 -11.88
CA ARG A 18 -9.42 12.71 -11.35
C ARG A 18 -10.44 13.54 -10.54
N GLY A 19 -11.68 13.05 -10.43
CA GLY A 19 -12.77 13.67 -9.69
C GLY A 19 -13.63 14.56 -10.59
N PHE A 20 -14.81 14.07 -10.96
CA PHE A 20 -15.83 14.78 -11.71
C PHE A 20 -16.91 15.35 -10.78
N VAL A 21 -17.33 16.60 -10.97
CA VAL A 21 -18.44 17.19 -10.22
C VAL A 21 -19.70 17.17 -11.07
N ILE A 22 -20.77 16.62 -10.51
CA ILE A 22 -22.08 16.51 -11.15
C ILE A 22 -22.68 17.91 -11.36
N GLY A 23 -23.02 18.22 -12.62
CA GLY A 23 -23.81 19.39 -13.00
C GLY A 23 -25.30 19.22 -12.70
N GLU A 24 -26.04 20.33 -12.64
CA GLU A 24 -27.49 20.33 -12.35
C GLU A 24 -28.29 19.48 -13.34
N GLU A 25 -27.89 19.46 -14.61
CA GLU A 25 -28.50 18.67 -15.69
C GLU A 25 -28.37 17.15 -15.49
N MET A 26 -27.38 16.73 -14.70
CA MET A 26 -27.09 15.33 -14.43
C MET A 26 -27.73 14.81 -13.13
N LYS A 27 -28.21 15.71 -12.26
CA LYS A 27 -28.83 15.34 -10.98
C LYS A 27 -29.98 14.36 -11.09
N PRO A 28 -30.92 14.44 -12.07
CA PRO A 28 -32.00 13.47 -12.17
C PRO A 28 -31.52 12.04 -12.36
N TYR A 29 -30.41 11.83 -13.10
CA TYR A 29 -29.82 10.50 -13.29
C TYR A 29 -29.16 9.99 -12.00
N VAL A 30 -28.52 10.88 -11.25
CA VAL A 30 -27.93 10.54 -9.94
C VAL A 30 -29.02 10.22 -8.93
N ASP A 31 -30.11 10.98 -8.90
CA ASP A 31 -31.26 10.72 -8.02
C ASP A 31 -31.87 9.34 -8.31
N GLU A 32 -32.02 8.97 -9.57
CA GLU A 32 -32.48 7.64 -9.97
C GLU A 32 -31.57 6.53 -9.43
N LEU A 33 -30.24 6.66 -9.62
CA LEU A 33 -29.26 5.72 -9.08
C LEU A 33 -29.36 5.60 -7.55
N PHE A 34 -29.43 6.72 -6.83
CA PHE A 34 -29.47 6.70 -5.36
C PHE A 34 -30.80 6.16 -4.81
N ASN A 35 -31.91 6.38 -5.50
CA ASN A 35 -33.20 5.75 -5.14
C ASN A 35 -33.13 4.22 -5.21
N GLU A 36 -32.40 3.67 -6.19
CA GLU A 36 -32.16 2.22 -6.26
C GLU A 36 -31.22 1.74 -5.16
N LEU A 37 -30.13 2.47 -4.90
CA LEU A 37 -29.20 2.17 -3.81
C LEU A 37 -29.89 2.19 -2.45
N HIS A 38 -30.84 3.08 -2.22
CA HIS A 38 -31.60 3.15 -0.97
C HIS A 38 -32.42 1.89 -0.66
N LYS A 39 -32.60 0.96 -1.60
CA LYS A 39 -33.19 -0.36 -1.33
C LYS A 39 -32.24 -1.32 -0.63
N ILE A 40 -30.93 -1.04 -0.70
CA ILE A 40 -29.86 -1.87 -0.13
C ILE A 40 -29.50 -1.30 1.24
N ALA A 41 -29.27 -2.19 2.21
CA ALA A 41 -28.83 -1.81 3.54
C ALA A 41 -27.40 -1.21 3.50
N PRO A 42 -27.13 -0.12 4.22
CA PRO A 42 -25.79 0.45 4.28
C PRO A 42 -24.83 -0.46 5.07
N CYS A 43 -23.54 -0.39 4.74
CA CYS A 43 -22.43 -1.02 5.45
C CYS A 43 -21.48 0.06 6.03
N GLY A 44 -21.02 -0.12 7.26
CA GLY A 44 -20.09 0.82 7.91
C GLY A 44 -20.70 2.21 8.17
N ASN A 45 -19.90 3.26 7.92
CA ASN A 45 -20.25 4.66 8.18
C ASN A 45 -20.77 5.38 6.91
N ASP A 46 -21.29 6.60 7.07
CA ASP A 46 -21.64 7.51 5.96
C ASP A 46 -22.65 6.96 4.95
N ASN A 47 -23.61 6.17 5.43
CA ASN A 47 -24.61 5.45 4.62
C ASN A 47 -23.99 4.73 3.41
N ARG A 48 -22.73 4.28 3.58
CA ARG A 48 -21.96 3.65 2.52
C ARG A 48 -22.64 2.37 2.07
N ARG A 49 -22.62 2.11 0.77
CA ARG A 49 -23.09 0.85 0.17
C ARG A 49 -22.04 0.34 -0.79
N GLU A 50 -21.85 -0.96 -0.79
CA GLU A 50 -20.86 -1.62 -1.63
C GLU A 50 -21.51 -2.73 -2.45
N LEU A 51 -21.14 -2.81 -3.72
CA LEU A 51 -21.60 -3.84 -4.64
C LEU A 51 -20.45 -4.24 -5.55
N TRP A 52 -20.48 -5.47 -6.01
CA TRP A 52 -19.79 -5.92 -7.21
C TRP A 52 -20.75 -5.86 -8.40
N LEU A 53 -20.41 -5.02 -9.37
CA LEU A 53 -21.08 -4.94 -10.68
C LEU A 53 -20.24 -5.74 -11.69
N PHE A 54 -20.84 -6.14 -12.81
CA PHE A 54 -20.10 -6.73 -13.92
C PHE A 54 -20.53 -6.16 -15.25
N ALA A 55 -19.64 -6.24 -16.24
CA ALA A 55 -19.95 -5.99 -17.63
C ALA A 55 -19.35 -7.08 -18.51
N GLU A 56 -19.99 -7.33 -19.64
CA GLU A 56 -19.44 -8.19 -20.67
C GLU A 56 -18.16 -7.57 -21.25
N ARG A 57 -17.19 -8.43 -21.59
CA ARG A 57 -15.91 -8.04 -22.21
C ARG A 57 -16.09 -7.14 -23.44
N GLY A 58 -17.15 -7.38 -24.21
CA GLY A 58 -17.34 -6.75 -25.51
C GLY A 58 -16.44 -7.35 -26.58
N LYS A 59 -16.46 -6.71 -27.74
CA LYS A 59 -15.63 -7.09 -28.89
C LYS A 59 -14.40 -6.19 -28.96
N ILE A 60 -13.44 -6.56 -29.80
CA ILE A 60 -12.24 -5.76 -30.01
C ILE A 60 -12.58 -4.35 -30.54
N GLU A 61 -13.66 -4.20 -31.31
CA GLU A 61 -14.10 -2.87 -31.79
C GLU A 61 -14.62 -1.97 -30.66
N ASP A 62 -14.91 -2.52 -29.47
CA ASP A 62 -15.26 -1.72 -28.29
C ASP A 62 -14.01 -1.23 -27.53
N TYR A 63 -12.83 -1.82 -27.78
CA TYR A 63 -11.59 -1.54 -27.07
C TYR A 63 -10.92 -0.23 -27.51
N GLY A 64 -10.87 0.01 -28.82
CA GLY A 64 -10.24 1.19 -29.40
C GLY A 64 -10.13 1.09 -30.92
N ASP A 65 -9.53 2.09 -31.55
CA ASP A 65 -9.24 2.06 -32.99
C ASP A 65 -7.77 1.67 -33.22
N TYR A 66 -7.55 0.62 -34.02
CA TYR A 66 -6.21 0.13 -34.30
C TYR A 66 -5.34 1.17 -35.02
N GLU A 67 -5.89 1.90 -36.00
CA GLU A 67 -5.12 2.85 -36.80
C GLU A 67 -4.68 4.04 -35.92
N GLU A 68 -5.55 4.49 -35.03
CA GLU A 68 -5.24 5.53 -34.04
C GLU A 68 -4.12 5.08 -33.08
N MET A 69 -4.25 3.90 -32.46
CA MET A 69 -3.23 3.36 -31.55
C MET A 69 -1.88 3.13 -32.24
N TYR A 70 -1.89 2.69 -33.50
CA TYR A 70 -0.68 2.55 -34.29
C TYR A 70 -0.04 3.90 -34.64
N GLU A 71 -0.84 4.91 -35.04
CA GLU A 71 -0.36 6.26 -35.34
C GLU A 71 0.27 6.94 -34.11
N PHE A 72 -0.30 6.71 -32.92
CA PHE A 72 0.24 7.22 -31.65
C PHE A 72 1.38 6.36 -31.07
N GLY A 73 1.71 5.23 -31.69
CA GLY A 73 2.79 4.33 -31.25
C GLY A 73 2.47 3.59 -29.94
N GLU A 74 1.18 3.38 -29.64
CA GLU A 74 0.74 2.53 -28.53
C GLU A 74 0.90 1.03 -28.86
N VAL A 75 0.90 0.70 -30.15
CA VAL A 75 1.12 -0.65 -30.70
C VAL A 75 1.91 -0.56 -32.01
N ASP A 76 2.76 -1.55 -32.28
CA ASP A 76 3.58 -1.64 -33.50
C ASP A 76 2.92 -2.48 -34.60
N SER A 77 1.85 -3.23 -34.28
CA SER A 77 1.18 -4.13 -35.22
C SER A 77 -0.26 -4.46 -34.83
N ARG A 78 -1.01 -5.01 -35.79
CA ARG A 78 -2.38 -5.49 -35.56
C ARG A 78 -2.40 -6.66 -34.59
N GLU A 79 -1.40 -7.53 -34.67
CA GLU A 79 -1.22 -8.66 -33.78
C GLU A 79 -0.99 -8.20 -32.33
N GLU A 80 -0.13 -7.18 -32.12
CA GLU A 80 0.10 -6.61 -30.79
C GLU A 80 -1.16 -5.94 -30.22
N TYR A 81 -1.94 -5.25 -31.05
CA TYR A 81 -3.24 -4.69 -30.65
C TYR A 81 -4.23 -5.77 -30.20
N GLU A 82 -4.31 -6.89 -30.91
CA GLU A 82 -5.16 -8.03 -30.56
C GLU A 82 -4.68 -8.72 -29.27
N GLU A 83 -3.37 -8.88 -29.09
CA GLU A 83 -2.78 -9.38 -27.84
C GLU A 83 -3.03 -8.43 -26.67
N LEU A 84 -2.87 -7.12 -26.85
CA LEU A 84 -3.10 -6.14 -25.79
C LEU A 84 -4.55 -6.16 -25.30
N TRP A 85 -5.52 -6.19 -26.23
CA TRP A 85 -6.94 -6.34 -25.88
C TRP A 85 -7.22 -7.64 -25.13
N ALA A 86 -6.73 -8.78 -25.65
CA ALA A 86 -6.91 -10.09 -25.02
C ALA A 86 -6.24 -10.18 -23.64
N ASN A 87 -5.10 -9.49 -23.48
CA ASN A 87 -4.39 -9.40 -22.22
C ASN A 87 -5.17 -8.56 -21.23
N LEU A 88 -5.58 -7.34 -21.57
CA LEU A 88 -6.31 -6.45 -20.64
C LEU A 88 -7.69 -7.01 -20.24
N TYR A 89 -8.37 -7.67 -21.19
CA TYR A 89 -9.70 -8.25 -21.01
C TYR A 89 -9.69 -9.77 -21.29
N PRO A 90 -9.08 -10.57 -20.40
CA PRO A 90 -8.93 -12.01 -20.61
C PRO A 90 -10.21 -12.79 -20.31
N ASP A 91 -11.11 -12.20 -19.52
CA ASP A 91 -12.32 -12.84 -19.00
C ASP A 91 -13.56 -12.37 -19.77
N GLU A 92 -14.54 -13.26 -19.97
CA GLU A 92 -15.81 -12.89 -20.62
C GLU A 92 -16.60 -11.85 -19.79
N LYS A 93 -16.47 -11.91 -18.47
CA LYS A 93 -17.07 -10.96 -17.51
C LYS A 93 -15.98 -10.18 -16.79
N CYS A 94 -16.11 -8.87 -16.79
CA CYS A 94 -15.24 -7.97 -16.04
C CYS A 94 -15.98 -7.44 -14.81
N TRP A 95 -15.38 -7.56 -13.64
CA TRP A 95 -15.96 -7.16 -12.36
C TRP A 95 -15.50 -5.75 -11.95
N TYR A 96 -16.39 -5.04 -11.26
CA TYR A 96 -16.18 -3.69 -10.80
C TYR A 96 -16.67 -3.53 -9.36
N HIS A 97 -15.74 -3.24 -8.44
CA HIS A 97 -16.11 -2.85 -7.08
C HIS A 97 -16.72 -1.45 -7.13
N PHE A 98 -18.00 -1.38 -6.80
CA PHE A 98 -18.80 -0.18 -6.72
C PHE A 98 -18.97 0.22 -5.25
N VAL A 99 -18.73 1.49 -4.96
CA VAL A 99 -18.99 2.07 -3.64
C VAL A 99 -19.74 3.38 -3.81
N SER A 100 -20.80 3.57 -3.03
CA SER A 100 -21.46 4.88 -2.89
C SER A 100 -21.39 5.36 -1.44
N VAL A 101 -21.29 6.67 -1.24
CA VAL A 101 -21.38 7.32 0.08
C VAL A 101 -22.41 8.45 0.04
N GLU A 102 -23.11 8.66 1.15
CA GLU A 102 -24.12 9.71 1.30
C GLU A 102 -24.05 10.32 2.71
N HIS A 103 -23.62 11.58 2.80
CA HIS A 103 -23.50 12.32 4.06
C HIS A 103 -24.10 13.72 3.93
N GLY A 104 -25.31 13.90 4.47
CA GLY A 104 -26.07 15.15 4.28
C GLY A 104 -26.40 15.35 2.80
N ASP A 105 -26.01 16.50 2.25
CA ASP A 105 -26.19 16.82 0.82
C ASP A 105 -25.02 16.34 -0.06
N PHE A 106 -24.01 15.69 0.52
CA PHE A 106 -22.87 15.15 -0.24
C PHE A 106 -23.13 13.71 -0.67
N ARG A 107 -23.00 13.46 -1.96
CA ARG A 107 -23.09 12.12 -2.58
C ARG A 107 -21.87 11.87 -3.44
N ALA A 108 -21.30 10.68 -3.35
CA ALA A 108 -20.19 10.29 -4.24
C ALA A 108 -20.25 8.82 -4.61
N VAL A 109 -19.74 8.51 -5.80
CA VAL A 109 -19.63 7.15 -6.34
C VAL A 109 -18.17 6.87 -6.70
N PHE A 110 -17.73 5.67 -6.34
CA PHE A 110 -16.42 5.13 -6.66
C PHE A 110 -16.58 3.82 -7.43
N LEU A 111 -15.68 3.58 -8.38
CA LEU A 111 -15.62 2.35 -9.17
C LEU A 111 -14.16 1.93 -9.31
N LYS A 112 -13.84 0.64 -9.06
CA LYS A 112 -12.45 0.13 -9.00
C LYS A 112 -11.55 1.03 -8.13
N HIS A 113 -12.06 1.39 -6.95
CA HIS A 113 -11.36 2.22 -5.95
C HIS A 113 -10.97 3.64 -6.44
N LYS A 114 -11.57 4.13 -7.53
CA LYS A 114 -11.34 5.47 -8.09
C LYS A 114 -12.61 6.31 -7.97
N PRO A 115 -12.51 7.61 -7.64
CA PRO A 115 -13.68 8.49 -7.59
C PRO A 115 -14.23 8.68 -9.00
N MET A 116 -15.50 8.38 -9.21
CA MET A 116 -16.18 8.57 -10.49
C MET A 116 -16.80 9.95 -10.55
N PHE A 117 -17.67 10.27 -9.59
CA PHE A 117 -18.27 11.58 -9.49
C PHE A 117 -18.70 11.92 -8.07
N GLU A 118 -18.78 13.22 -7.81
CA GLU A 118 -19.17 13.83 -6.55
C GLU A 118 -20.28 14.87 -6.83
N GLU A 119 -21.30 14.91 -5.98
CA GLU A 119 -22.28 16.00 -5.96
C GLU A 119 -21.95 16.98 -4.82
N ASN A 120 -22.16 18.27 -5.07
CA ASN A 120 -21.99 19.34 -4.07
C ASN A 120 -20.56 19.43 -3.50
N HIS A 121 -19.53 19.19 -4.33
CA HIS A 121 -18.14 19.32 -3.90
C HIS A 121 -17.76 20.81 -3.72
N PRO A 122 -17.29 21.24 -2.53
CA PRO A 122 -17.15 22.67 -2.19
C PRO A 122 -16.03 23.41 -2.92
N THR A 123 -15.10 22.72 -3.58
CA THR A 123 -13.87 23.32 -4.15
C THR A 123 -13.53 22.93 -5.59
N LYS A 124 -14.40 22.18 -6.28
CA LYS A 124 -14.18 21.74 -7.67
C LYS A 124 -15.29 22.31 -8.57
N ASN A 125 -14.90 22.83 -9.74
CA ASN A 125 -15.86 23.25 -10.76
C ASN A 125 -16.32 22.03 -11.59
N SER A 126 -17.55 22.07 -12.09
CA SER A 126 -18.08 21.08 -13.02
C SER A 126 -17.26 21.03 -14.31
N TYR A 127 -17.07 19.83 -14.86
CA TYR A 127 -16.53 19.66 -16.21
C TYR A 127 -17.69 19.75 -17.20
N ASP A 128 -18.05 20.97 -17.59
CA ASP A 128 -19.28 21.31 -18.34
C ASP A 128 -19.44 20.65 -19.74
N SER A 129 -18.50 19.81 -20.20
CA SER A 129 -18.49 19.32 -21.59
C SER A 129 -18.45 17.81 -21.79
N PHE A 130 -18.48 16.99 -20.73
CA PHE A 130 -18.43 15.52 -20.88
C PHE A 130 -19.73 14.87 -20.40
N ASP A 131 -20.51 14.34 -21.35
CA ASP A 131 -21.77 13.66 -21.05
C ASP A 131 -21.52 12.27 -20.47
N ILE A 132 -21.77 12.13 -19.17
CA ILE A 132 -21.66 10.86 -18.44
C ILE A 132 -23.02 10.17 -18.27
N SER A 133 -24.09 10.65 -18.90
CA SER A 133 -25.43 10.05 -18.76
C SER A 133 -25.48 8.58 -19.19
N PRO A 134 -24.76 8.12 -20.24
CA PRO A 134 -24.73 6.70 -20.57
C PRO A 134 -24.08 5.85 -19.46
N PHE A 135 -23.06 6.40 -18.80
CA PHE A 135 -22.35 5.73 -17.71
C PHE A 135 -23.19 5.66 -16.43
N ILE A 136 -23.84 6.76 -16.02
CA ILE A 136 -24.74 6.75 -14.86
C ILE A 136 -25.92 5.79 -15.12
N LYS A 137 -26.47 5.80 -16.33
CA LYS A 137 -27.53 4.86 -16.71
C LYS A 137 -27.08 3.41 -16.57
N TRP A 138 -25.88 3.07 -17.03
CA TRP A 138 -25.32 1.72 -16.84
C TRP A 138 -25.14 1.37 -15.37
N LEU A 139 -24.69 2.31 -14.53
CA LEU A 139 -24.62 2.11 -13.08
C LEU A 139 -26.01 1.81 -12.49
N THR A 140 -27.02 2.60 -12.85
CA THR A 140 -28.40 2.41 -12.37
C THR A 140 -28.93 1.04 -12.78
N GLU A 141 -28.83 0.67 -14.06
CA GLU A 141 -29.29 -0.64 -14.56
C GLU A 141 -28.54 -1.80 -13.87
N SER A 142 -27.24 -1.63 -13.59
CA SER A 142 -26.44 -2.63 -12.88
C SER A 142 -26.84 -2.76 -11.42
N VAL A 143 -27.13 -1.66 -10.73
CA VAL A 143 -27.63 -1.66 -9.34
C VAL A 143 -29.02 -2.29 -9.29
N GLU A 144 -29.93 -1.95 -10.20
CA GLU A 144 -31.25 -2.60 -10.30
C GLU A 144 -31.14 -4.12 -10.47
N ASN A 145 -30.19 -4.57 -11.29
CA ASN A 145 -29.92 -6.00 -11.47
C ASN A 145 -29.39 -6.64 -10.17
N CYS A 146 -28.52 -5.95 -9.42
CA CYS A 146 -28.07 -6.42 -8.12
C CYS A 146 -29.22 -6.51 -7.11
N VAL A 147 -30.10 -5.51 -7.07
CA VAL A 147 -31.31 -5.51 -6.22
C VAL A 147 -32.19 -6.72 -6.55
N LYS A 148 -32.49 -6.97 -7.83
CA LYS A 148 -33.26 -8.16 -8.27
C LYS A 148 -32.60 -9.47 -7.84
N GLN A 149 -31.26 -9.55 -7.92
CA GLN A 149 -30.53 -10.73 -7.45
C GLN A 149 -30.57 -10.89 -5.93
N LEU A 150 -30.57 -9.79 -5.17
CA LEU A 150 -30.73 -9.80 -3.72
C LEU A 150 -32.15 -10.24 -3.32
N GLU A 151 -33.19 -9.76 -4.00
CA GLU A 151 -34.58 -10.19 -3.81
C GLU A 151 -34.74 -11.69 -4.03
N ASN A 152 -34.02 -12.24 -5.03
CA ASN A 152 -34.01 -13.67 -5.34
C ASN A 152 -33.04 -14.49 -4.47
N GLY A 153 -32.26 -13.85 -3.60
CA GLY A 153 -31.27 -14.51 -2.75
C GLY A 153 -30.04 -15.07 -3.49
N THR A 154 -29.80 -14.67 -4.74
CA THR A 154 -28.72 -15.22 -5.58
C THR A 154 -27.46 -14.37 -5.59
N TYR A 155 -27.55 -13.08 -5.23
CA TYR A 155 -26.44 -12.12 -5.36
C TYR A 155 -25.16 -12.57 -4.63
N ASN A 156 -25.22 -12.76 -3.31
CA ASN A 156 -24.04 -13.08 -2.49
C ASN A 156 -23.42 -14.43 -2.89
N GLU A 157 -24.23 -15.41 -3.29
CA GLU A 157 -23.72 -16.71 -3.78
C GLU A 157 -22.97 -16.55 -5.11
N THR A 158 -23.52 -15.77 -6.04
CA THR A 158 -22.85 -15.44 -7.31
C THR A 158 -21.51 -14.76 -7.07
N ILE A 159 -21.45 -13.75 -6.18
CA ILE A 159 -20.19 -13.06 -5.87
C ILE A 159 -19.16 -14.01 -5.28
N ARG A 160 -19.53 -14.84 -4.29
CA ARG A 160 -18.61 -15.83 -3.71
C ARG A 160 -18.04 -16.80 -4.76
N ARG A 161 -18.87 -17.21 -5.72
CA ARG A 161 -18.51 -18.21 -6.74
C ARG A 161 -17.71 -17.61 -7.89
N GLU A 162 -18.09 -16.44 -8.37
CA GLU A 162 -17.62 -15.91 -9.67
C GLU A 162 -16.64 -14.75 -9.56
N LEU A 163 -16.49 -14.11 -8.39
CA LEU A 163 -15.52 -13.02 -8.24
C LEU A 163 -14.09 -13.57 -8.43
N PRO A 164 -13.28 -13.00 -9.33
CA PRO A 164 -11.96 -13.52 -9.63
C PRO A 164 -10.97 -13.21 -8.49
N PRO A 165 -9.89 -13.99 -8.34
CA PRO A 165 -8.91 -13.79 -7.27
C PRO A 165 -8.27 -12.39 -7.25
N LYS A 166 -8.06 -11.76 -8.42
CA LYS A 166 -7.47 -10.42 -8.55
C LYS A 166 -8.28 -9.31 -7.86
N ASP A 167 -9.56 -9.58 -7.62
CA ASP A 167 -10.53 -8.63 -7.04
C ASP A 167 -10.84 -8.96 -5.56
N LYS A 168 -10.18 -9.98 -4.99
CA LYS A 168 -10.38 -10.43 -3.61
C LYS A 168 -9.31 -9.89 -2.68
N ILE A 169 -9.65 -9.85 -1.40
CA ILE A 169 -8.72 -9.59 -0.30
C ILE A 169 -8.33 -10.93 0.32
N GLY A 170 -7.04 -11.16 0.51
CA GLY A 170 -6.55 -12.41 1.07
C GLY A 170 -5.12 -12.32 1.56
N THR A 171 -4.58 -13.42 2.07
CA THR A 171 -3.19 -13.48 2.52
C THR A 171 -2.49 -14.71 1.98
N ILE A 172 -1.18 -14.61 1.77
CA ILE A 172 -0.32 -15.76 1.51
C ILE A 172 0.84 -15.73 2.50
N VAL A 173 1.23 -16.89 3.02
CA VAL A 173 2.44 -17.01 3.85
C VAL A 173 3.67 -16.85 2.95
N ARG A 174 4.63 -16.01 3.35
CA ARG A 174 5.80 -15.66 2.53
C ARG A 174 6.60 -16.87 2.07
N ARG A 175 6.68 -17.93 2.88
CA ARG A 175 7.30 -19.19 2.48
C ARG A 175 6.72 -19.75 1.18
N LYS A 176 5.39 -19.77 1.05
CA LYS A 176 4.70 -20.22 -0.18
C LYS A 176 4.95 -19.27 -1.33
N TYR A 177 4.87 -17.97 -1.08
CA TYR A 177 5.22 -16.98 -2.10
C TYR A 177 6.65 -17.16 -2.64
N TRP A 178 7.64 -17.41 -1.77
CA TRP A 178 9.02 -17.66 -2.16
C TRP A 178 9.29 -19.06 -2.75
N GLU A 179 8.43 -20.05 -2.52
CA GLU A 179 8.47 -21.32 -3.26
C GLU A 179 8.09 -21.10 -4.72
N ILE A 180 7.09 -20.26 -4.97
CA ILE A 180 6.63 -19.88 -6.32
C ILE A 180 7.64 -18.92 -6.98
N PHE A 181 8.18 -17.97 -6.21
CA PHE A 181 9.14 -16.96 -6.63
C PHE A 181 10.48 -17.04 -5.87
N PRO A 182 11.30 -18.06 -6.15
CA PRO A 182 12.60 -18.23 -5.49
C PRO A 182 13.56 -17.07 -5.76
N GLU A 183 13.47 -16.40 -6.91
CA GLU A 183 14.28 -15.24 -7.26
C GLU A 183 14.09 -14.06 -6.29
N TYR A 184 12.86 -13.86 -5.77
CA TYR A 184 12.61 -12.80 -4.78
C TYR A 184 13.21 -13.13 -3.42
N LYS A 185 13.27 -14.43 -3.06
CA LYS A 185 13.96 -14.90 -1.85
C LYS A 185 15.46 -14.71 -1.98
N GLU A 186 16.04 -15.16 -3.09
CA GLU A 186 17.47 -15.02 -3.36
C GLU A 186 17.90 -13.55 -3.35
N ASN A 187 17.12 -12.68 -4.00
CA ASN A 187 17.37 -11.24 -3.99
C ASN A 187 17.26 -10.65 -2.57
N TYR A 188 16.26 -11.05 -1.79
CA TYR A 188 16.08 -10.59 -0.41
C TYR A 188 17.30 -10.90 0.46
N PHE A 189 17.84 -12.11 0.37
CA PHE A 189 19.00 -12.53 1.17
C PHE A 189 20.37 -12.23 0.52
N SER A 190 20.40 -11.54 -0.62
CA SER A 190 21.63 -11.34 -1.40
C SER A 190 22.72 -10.54 -0.68
N ASP A 191 22.33 -9.65 0.25
CA ASP A 191 23.24 -8.77 1.00
C ASP A 191 23.29 -9.09 2.50
N ILE A 192 23.05 -10.34 2.92
CA ILE A 192 23.21 -10.73 4.33
C ILE A 192 23.74 -12.16 4.46
N SER A 193 24.66 -12.36 5.41
CA SER A 193 25.24 -13.67 5.64
C SER A 193 24.29 -14.56 6.45
N LYS A 194 24.45 -15.88 6.31
CA LYS A 194 23.70 -16.83 7.14
C LYS A 194 24.03 -16.66 8.63
N ASP A 195 25.29 -16.37 8.97
CA ASP A 195 25.70 -16.18 10.36
C ASP A 195 25.03 -14.93 10.97
N ASP A 196 24.89 -13.84 10.20
CA ASP A 196 24.14 -12.66 10.64
C ASP A 196 22.66 -12.99 10.86
N ILE A 197 22.04 -13.76 9.95
CA ILE A 197 20.65 -14.22 10.10
C ILE A 197 20.49 -15.05 11.38
N ASP A 198 21.34 -16.05 11.57
CA ASP A 198 21.27 -16.97 12.72
C ASP A 198 21.51 -16.20 14.03
N GLU A 199 22.46 -15.25 14.07
CA GLU A 199 22.69 -14.36 15.21
C GLU A 199 21.47 -13.47 15.50
N PHE A 200 20.89 -12.86 14.46
CA PHE A 200 19.71 -12.02 14.60
C PHE A 200 18.54 -12.78 15.20
N LEU A 201 18.21 -13.94 14.64
CA LEU A 201 17.12 -14.79 15.14
C LEU A 201 17.38 -15.24 16.58
N HIS A 202 18.62 -15.62 16.91
CA HIS A 202 18.99 -15.99 18.27
C HIS A 202 18.81 -14.85 19.28
N ILE A 203 19.19 -13.62 18.92
CA ILE A 203 19.01 -12.44 19.77
C ILE A 203 17.52 -12.20 20.02
N ILE A 204 16.70 -12.24 18.98
CA ILE A 204 15.24 -12.03 19.11
C ILE A 204 14.62 -13.12 19.99
N GLU A 205 14.98 -14.39 19.80
CA GLU A 205 14.44 -15.50 20.61
C GLU A 205 14.85 -15.46 22.08
N THR A 206 16.08 -15.04 22.39
CA THR A 206 16.63 -15.10 23.76
C THR A 206 16.45 -13.83 24.57
N ARG A 207 16.63 -12.67 23.93
CA ARG A 207 16.56 -11.34 24.55
C ARG A 207 15.23 -10.65 24.28
N GLY A 208 14.58 -10.97 23.16
CA GLY A 208 13.49 -10.17 22.61
C GLY A 208 13.99 -8.93 21.86
N ALA A 209 13.09 -8.32 21.09
CA ALA A 209 13.39 -7.12 20.30
C ALA A 209 13.64 -5.85 21.15
N THR A 210 13.26 -5.85 22.44
CA THR A 210 13.35 -4.66 23.31
C THR A 210 14.45 -4.78 24.35
N THR A 211 14.94 -3.65 24.85
CA THR A 211 15.85 -3.59 26.00
C THR A 211 15.43 -2.48 26.95
N SER A 212 15.64 -2.69 28.25
CA SER A 212 15.45 -1.69 29.29
C SER A 212 16.72 -0.93 29.64
N GLU A 213 17.86 -1.30 29.05
CA GLU A 213 19.13 -0.61 29.28
C GLU A 213 19.11 0.80 28.70
N THR A 214 19.73 1.73 29.43
CA THR A 214 19.73 3.15 29.14
C THR A 214 21.15 3.65 28.92
N ILE A 215 21.25 4.81 28.28
CA ILE A 215 22.48 5.54 28.03
C ILE A 215 22.43 6.82 28.86
N SER A 216 23.42 7.01 29.74
CA SER A 216 23.64 8.29 30.44
C SER A 216 24.53 9.21 29.61
N ASP A 217 24.45 10.51 29.87
CA ASP A 217 25.36 11.52 29.29
C ASP A 217 25.45 11.47 27.75
N MET A 218 24.32 11.22 27.09
CA MET A 218 24.25 11.13 25.63
C MET A 218 24.76 12.42 24.97
N THR A 219 25.62 12.27 23.97
CA THR A 219 26.14 13.39 23.15
C THR A 219 25.77 13.22 21.68
N ALA A 220 25.88 14.29 20.89
CA ALA A 220 25.69 14.16 19.44
C ALA A 220 26.79 13.29 18.81
N GLU A 221 28.02 13.35 19.32
CA GLU A 221 29.12 12.50 18.83
C GLU A 221 28.83 11.01 19.05
N MET A 222 28.26 10.64 20.21
CA MET A 222 27.80 9.26 20.44
C MET A 222 26.72 8.86 19.44
N PHE A 223 25.72 9.72 19.22
CA PHE A 223 24.66 9.46 18.24
C PHE A 223 25.23 9.25 16.83
N TYR A 224 26.13 10.12 16.37
CA TYR A 224 26.79 9.98 15.08
C TYR A 224 27.61 8.68 15.01
N GLY A 225 28.30 8.32 16.09
CA GLY A 225 29.03 7.05 16.22
C GLY A 225 28.12 5.84 16.07
N TYR A 226 26.92 5.88 16.65
CA TYR A 226 25.93 4.81 16.48
C TYR A 226 25.43 4.73 15.03
N CYS A 227 25.21 5.86 14.37
CA CYS A 227 24.86 5.91 12.95
C CYS A 227 25.97 5.28 12.09
N ARG A 228 27.23 5.61 12.38
CA ARG A 228 28.40 5.08 11.67
C ARG A 228 28.45 3.55 11.67
N LEU A 229 28.15 2.90 12.79
CA LEU A 229 28.14 1.44 12.85
C LEU A 229 27.16 0.83 11.83
N GLY A 230 25.97 1.41 11.71
CA GLY A 230 24.98 1.00 10.71
C GLY A 230 25.45 1.22 9.28
N TYR A 231 26.07 2.37 9.01
CA TYR A 231 26.62 2.69 7.69
C TYR A 231 27.77 1.77 7.30
N GLU A 232 28.65 1.44 8.23
CA GLU A 232 29.76 0.49 8.02
C GLU A 232 29.23 -0.92 7.76
N ALA A 233 28.28 -1.39 8.56
CA ALA A 233 27.68 -2.71 8.38
C ALA A 233 27.03 -2.87 7.00
N ASN A 234 26.48 -1.79 6.46
CA ASN A 234 25.82 -1.76 5.16
C ASN A 234 26.68 -1.20 4.02
N GLN A 235 27.99 -1.02 4.24
CA GLN A 235 28.96 -0.61 3.20
C GLN A 235 28.59 0.71 2.50
N TYR A 236 28.07 1.67 3.26
CA TYR A 236 27.66 2.96 2.71
C TYR A 236 28.85 3.75 2.14
N LYS A 237 28.55 4.61 1.16
CA LYS A 237 29.57 5.48 0.55
C LYS A 237 30.22 6.37 1.61
N GLY A 238 31.56 6.38 1.65
CA GLY A 238 32.36 7.32 2.44
C GLY A 238 32.86 6.79 3.78
N ILE A 239 32.53 5.56 4.17
CA ILE A 239 32.91 4.97 5.47
C ILE A 239 34.43 4.99 5.74
N ASP A 240 35.26 4.86 4.69
CA ASP A 240 36.73 4.84 4.80
C ASP A 240 37.36 6.23 4.99
N LYS A 241 36.60 7.31 4.77
CA LYS A 241 37.15 8.68 4.63
C LYS A 241 36.50 9.70 5.53
N LEU A 242 35.21 9.55 5.77
CA LEU A 242 34.40 10.53 6.48
C LEU A 242 34.35 10.21 7.97
N THR A 243 34.28 11.24 8.79
CA THR A 243 33.97 11.14 10.22
C THR A 243 32.52 10.67 10.44
N ALA A 244 32.18 10.28 11.67
CA ALA A 244 30.83 9.85 12.01
C ALA A 244 29.77 10.94 11.71
N LYS A 245 30.06 12.19 12.09
CA LYS A 245 29.20 13.35 11.79
C LYS A 245 29.02 13.57 10.30
N GLU A 246 30.10 13.50 9.51
CA GLU A 246 30.03 13.67 8.07
C GLU A 246 29.24 12.56 7.37
N LEU A 247 29.35 11.32 7.84
CA LEU A 247 28.52 10.21 7.36
C LEU A 247 27.04 10.45 7.64
N TYR A 248 26.69 10.86 8.86
CA TYR A 248 25.33 11.23 9.21
C TYR A 248 24.79 12.32 8.28
N LEU A 249 25.55 13.40 8.08
CA LEU A 249 25.15 14.50 7.19
C LEU A 249 25.02 14.09 5.72
N LEU A 250 25.76 13.07 5.28
CA LEU A 250 25.69 12.56 3.91
C LEU A 250 24.46 11.68 3.67
N HIS A 251 24.07 10.86 4.65
CA HIS A 251 23.11 9.76 4.46
C HIS A 251 21.75 9.97 5.14
N ALA A 252 21.70 10.77 6.20
CA ALA A 252 20.47 11.08 6.92
C ALA A 252 19.56 12.02 6.11
N ASP A 253 18.30 12.14 6.51
CA ASP A 253 17.29 12.99 5.87
C ASP A 253 17.78 14.44 5.66
N GLY A 254 18.51 14.97 6.64
CA GLY A 254 19.15 16.27 6.59
C GLY A 254 18.35 17.38 7.25
N ARG A 255 17.09 17.15 7.62
CA ARG A 255 16.29 18.04 8.49
C ARG A 255 16.53 17.73 9.96
N ASP A 256 17.77 17.86 10.43
CA ASP A 256 18.21 17.45 11.77
C ASP A 256 17.89 18.43 12.91
N GLU A 257 17.09 19.46 12.64
CA GLU A 257 16.71 20.50 13.60
C GLU A 257 17.89 21.18 14.31
N GLY A 258 19.02 21.32 13.64
CA GLY A 258 20.19 21.99 14.20
C GLY A 258 21.07 21.10 15.09
N LEU A 259 20.83 19.78 15.13
CA LEU A 259 21.70 18.82 15.83
C LEU A 259 23.16 18.93 15.37
N ARG A 260 23.39 19.29 14.09
CA ARG A 260 24.73 19.50 13.55
C ARG A 260 25.47 20.71 14.13
N ASP A 261 24.76 21.68 14.70
CA ASP A 261 25.31 22.98 15.07
C ASP A 261 25.68 23.07 16.56
N ILE A 262 25.31 22.07 17.36
CA ILE A 262 25.64 22.02 18.79
C ILE A 262 27.08 21.53 19.04
N ASP A 263 27.60 21.79 20.23
CA ASP A 263 28.84 21.16 20.69
C ASP A 263 28.65 19.64 20.81
N SER A 264 29.28 18.87 19.91
CA SER A 264 28.99 17.45 19.76
C SER A 264 29.45 16.59 20.93
N ASN A 265 30.36 17.07 21.77
CA ASN A 265 30.89 16.34 22.91
C ASN A 265 30.22 16.74 24.24
N SER A 266 29.26 17.66 24.23
CA SER A 266 28.60 18.17 25.44
C SER A 266 27.26 17.46 25.68
N PRO A 267 27.12 16.65 26.75
CA PRO A 267 25.83 16.07 27.12
C PRO A 267 24.77 17.14 27.43
N THR A 268 25.20 18.25 28.04
CA THR A 268 24.34 19.41 28.30
C THR A 268 23.80 20.00 27.01
N ALA A 269 24.66 20.23 26.01
CA ALA A 269 24.22 20.79 24.73
C ALA A 269 23.24 19.85 24.01
N PHE A 270 23.47 18.54 24.05
CA PHE A 270 22.55 17.55 23.48
C PHE A 270 21.21 17.54 24.20
N SER A 271 21.23 17.57 25.54
CA SER A 271 20.03 17.65 26.37
C SER A 271 19.21 18.91 26.11
N GLU A 272 19.85 20.08 26.08
CA GLU A 272 19.21 21.38 25.80
C GLU A 272 18.63 21.42 24.39
N TRP A 273 19.35 20.88 23.40
CA TRP A 273 18.84 20.75 22.04
C TRP A 273 17.58 19.88 22.00
N TYR A 274 17.63 18.71 22.64
CA TYR A 274 16.53 17.75 22.64
C TYR A 274 15.23 18.34 23.25
N GLU A 275 15.34 19.16 24.29
CA GLU A 275 14.19 19.71 25.02
C GLU A 275 13.69 21.04 24.48
N CYS A 276 14.60 21.96 24.14
CA CYS A 276 14.25 23.38 23.94
C CYS A 276 14.39 23.85 22.49
N SER A 277 15.22 23.19 21.68
CA SER A 277 15.59 23.69 20.35
C SER A 277 14.94 22.95 19.19
N ARG A 278 14.36 21.77 19.47
CA ARG A 278 13.61 21.00 18.47
C ARG A 278 12.31 21.71 18.09
N LYS A 279 12.16 22.00 16.80
CA LYS A 279 10.97 22.67 16.26
C LYS A 279 9.78 21.71 16.12
N GLY A 280 10.02 20.40 16.21
CA GLY A 280 9.02 19.34 16.13
C GLY A 280 8.59 19.00 14.70
N ILE A 281 9.30 19.51 13.69
CA ILE A 281 8.99 19.37 12.26
C ILE A 281 10.15 18.77 11.44
N GLY A 282 11.32 18.60 12.04
CA GLY A 282 12.44 17.89 11.42
C GLY A 282 12.45 16.39 11.73
N HIS A 283 13.38 15.71 11.07
CA HIS A 283 13.54 14.26 11.08
C HIS A 283 14.98 13.88 11.48
N PRO A 284 15.50 14.35 12.64
CA PRO A 284 16.89 14.10 13.05
C PRO A 284 17.22 12.61 13.21
N TRP A 285 16.19 11.79 13.40
CA TRP A 285 16.32 10.36 13.62
C TRP A 285 16.28 9.53 12.35
N GLU A 286 15.89 10.10 11.20
CA GLU A 286 15.91 9.42 9.90
C GLU A 286 17.35 9.34 9.37
N VAL A 287 18.08 8.35 9.87
CA VAL A 287 19.52 8.15 9.63
C VAL A 287 19.82 7.57 8.24
N CYS A 288 18.85 6.92 7.60
CA CYS A 288 18.95 6.53 6.19
C CYS A 288 17.77 7.12 5.41
N ARG A 289 18.06 7.97 4.43
CA ARG A 289 17.06 8.61 3.56
C ARG A 289 16.10 7.63 2.90
N GLY A 290 14.83 8.00 2.87
CA GLY A 290 13.77 7.27 2.17
C GLY A 290 12.46 8.04 2.17
N GLY A 291 11.44 7.48 1.53
CA GLY A 291 10.07 7.97 1.67
C GLY A 291 9.49 7.60 3.05
N ASN A 292 8.21 7.93 3.26
CA ASN A 292 7.52 7.73 4.54
C ASN A 292 7.61 6.28 5.07
N SER A 293 7.74 5.28 4.21
CA SER A 293 7.88 3.85 4.57
C SER A 293 9.25 3.24 4.26
N THR A 294 10.18 3.97 3.64
CA THR A 294 11.44 3.40 3.12
C THR A 294 12.70 4.04 3.70
N HIS A 295 12.57 4.79 4.80
CA HIS A 295 13.70 5.28 5.58
C HIS A 295 14.06 4.31 6.72
N ILE A 296 15.28 4.44 7.27
CA ILE A 296 15.66 3.82 8.55
C ILE A 296 15.82 4.93 9.57
N SER A 297 15.15 4.76 10.71
CA SER A 297 15.18 5.71 11.82
C SER A 297 15.87 5.12 13.05
N LEU A 298 16.83 5.84 13.62
CA LEU A 298 17.39 5.56 14.94
C LEU A 298 16.85 6.61 15.93
N TYR A 299 15.71 6.30 16.54
CA TYR A 299 15.06 7.19 17.49
C TYR A 299 15.83 7.22 18.80
N VAL A 300 16.06 8.45 19.29
CA VAL A 300 16.50 8.70 20.65
C VAL A 300 15.30 9.16 21.46
N ARG A 301 15.01 8.49 22.57
CA ARG A 301 14.00 8.92 23.54
C ARG A 301 14.66 9.23 24.88
N LYS A 302 14.41 10.44 25.39
CA LYS A 302 14.84 10.87 26.72
C LYS A 302 13.79 10.52 27.78
N ASN A 303 14.22 9.94 28.90
CA ASN A 303 13.41 9.69 30.10
C ASN A 303 14.19 10.19 31.32
N GLY A 304 13.84 11.37 31.84
CA GLY A 304 14.68 12.02 32.87
C GLY A 304 16.06 12.35 32.31
N ASN A 305 17.13 11.92 32.97
CA ASN A 305 18.51 12.13 32.50
C ASN A 305 19.06 10.98 31.65
N GLU A 306 18.22 9.99 31.35
CA GLU A 306 18.60 8.79 30.62
C GLU A 306 18.02 8.76 29.22
N TYR A 307 18.69 8.06 28.32
CA TYR A 307 18.31 7.95 26.92
C TYR A 307 18.15 6.49 26.51
N SER A 308 17.18 6.20 25.66
CA SER A 308 16.97 4.88 25.07
C SER A 308 16.96 4.99 23.54
N LEU A 309 17.54 4.01 22.86
CA LEU A 309 17.56 3.93 21.40
C LEU A 309 16.51 2.95 20.88
N LYS A 310 15.83 3.34 19.80
CA LYS A 310 14.91 2.47 19.06
C LYS A 310 15.18 2.58 17.56
N LEU A 311 15.65 1.49 16.96
CA LEU A 311 15.87 1.39 15.52
C LEU A 311 14.56 0.96 14.83
N ALA A 312 14.20 1.60 13.72
CA ALA A 312 13.02 1.28 12.93
C ALA A 312 13.35 1.30 11.44
N GLY A 313 12.84 0.34 10.68
CA GLY A 313 13.13 0.20 9.25
C GLY A 313 12.63 -1.14 8.72
N SER A 314 11.34 -1.42 8.93
CA SER A 314 10.73 -2.74 8.72
C SER A 314 10.19 -2.96 7.31
N SER A 315 10.27 -1.98 6.41
CA SER A 315 9.84 -2.20 5.02
C SER A 315 10.67 -3.28 4.32
N TYR A 316 10.05 -3.98 3.37
CA TYR A 316 10.68 -5.12 2.68
C TYR A 316 12.09 -4.77 2.18
N GLY A 317 12.22 -3.69 1.40
CA GLY A 317 13.50 -3.26 0.82
C GLY A 317 14.53 -2.68 1.80
N ARG A 318 14.17 -2.40 3.06
CA ARG A 318 15.09 -1.87 4.10
C ARG A 318 15.38 -2.86 5.23
N SER A 319 14.56 -3.90 5.37
CA SER A 319 14.63 -4.80 6.52
C SER A 319 15.98 -5.48 6.72
N VAL A 320 16.64 -5.95 5.66
CA VAL A 320 17.99 -6.55 5.74
C VAL A 320 19.03 -5.55 6.21
N GLU A 321 18.98 -4.34 5.68
CA GLU A 321 19.87 -3.25 6.05
C GLU A 321 19.68 -2.83 7.52
N THR A 322 18.44 -2.79 7.97
CA THR A 322 18.06 -2.56 9.38
C THR A 322 18.58 -3.67 10.30
N ILE A 323 18.49 -4.94 9.88
CA ILE A 323 19.03 -6.08 10.64
C ILE A 323 20.55 -5.95 10.80
N LYS A 324 21.28 -5.66 9.72
CA LYS A 324 22.74 -5.44 9.77
C LYS A 324 23.12 -4.28 10.68
N PHE A 325 22.34 -3.19 10.63
CA PHE A 325 22.50 -2.05 11.53
C PHE A 325 22.30 -2.47 12.99
N PHE A 326 21.19 -3.15 13.29
CA PHE A 326 20.89 -3.64 14.62
C PHE A 326 22.00 -4.54 15.17
N LEU A 327 22.44 -5.53 14.39
CA LEU A 327 23.55 -6.43 14.77
C LEU A 327 24.84 -5.66 15.05
N ALA A 328 25.18 -4.67 14.22
CA ALA A 328 26.37 -3.85 14.44
C ALA A 328 26.33 -3.09 15.77
N MET A 329 25.16 -2.58 16.17
CA MET A 329 24.99 -1.93 17.47
C MET A 329 25.10 -2.93 18.62
N VAL A 330 24.45 -4.10 18.52
CA VAL A 330 24.48 -5.14 19.55
C VAL A 330 25.90 -5.69 19.75
N ARG A 331 26.63 -5.95 18.66
CA ARG A 331 28.04 -6.42 18.69
C ARG A 331 28.98 -5.42 19.37
N ASN A 332 28.62 -4.14 19.38
CA ASN A 332 29.35 -3.07 20.07
C ASN A 332 28.80 -2.78 21.49
N ASN A 333 27.93 -3.65 22.02
CA ASN A 333 27.31 -3.51 23.34
C ASN A 333 26.50 -2.22 23.50
N ILE A 334 25.88 -1.72 22.42
CA ILE A 334 25.03 -0.53 22.48
C ILE A 334 23.59 -0.99 22.76
N PRO A 335 22.94 -0.47 23.82
CA PRO A 335 21.57 -0.82 24.12
C PRO A 335 20.62 -0.19 23.09
N VAL A 336 19.98 -1.04 22.29
CA VAL A 336 19.02 -0.63 21.27
C VAL A 336 17.84 -1.60 21.19
N SER A 337 16.63 -1.05 21.15
CA SER A 337 15.42 -1.78 20.82
C SER A 337 15.19 -1.77 19.32
N LEU A 338 14.68 -2.87 18.76
CA LEU A 338 14.28 -2.97 17.37
C LEU A 338 12.75 -2.85 17.28
N TYR A 339 12.28 -1.84 16.55
CA TYR A 339 10.87 -1.72 16.22
C TYR A 339 10.46 -2.85 15.28
N GLU A 340 9.33 -3.50 15.56
CA GLU A 340 8.82 -4.63 14.79
C GLU A 340 9.85 -5.77 14.63
N GLY A 341 10.68 -5.99 15.66
CA GLY A 341 11.75 -6.98 15.61
C GLY A 341 11.27 -8.43 15.48
N GLU A 342 10.11 -8.75 16.08
CA GLU A 342 9.49 -10.08 15.96
C GLU A 342 8.95 -10.31 14.55
N GLU A 343 8.35 -9.28 13.95
CA GLU A 343 7.83 -9.28 12.58
C GLU A 343 8.97 -9.40 11.56
N LEU A 344 10.08 -8.70 11.79
CA LEU A 344 11.31 -8.86 11.01
C LEU A 344 11.86 -10.28 11.12
N ALA A 345 11.87 -10.87 12.31
CA ALA A 345 12.29 -12.25 12.51
C ALA A 345 11.34 -13.24 11.82
N ALA A 346 10.03 -13.01 11.88
CA ALA A 346 9.04 -13.80 11.14
C ALA A 346 9.27 -13.74 9.63
N ARG A 347 9.58 -12.55 9.08
CA ARG A 347 9.92 -12.39 7.66
C ARG A 347 11.16 -13.15 7.24
N VAL A 348 12.23 -13.07 8.03
CA VAL A 348 13.48 -13.80 7.78
C VAL A 348 13.25 -15.32 7.79
N ARG A 349 12.34 -15.81 8.66
CA ARG A 349 11.89 -17.22 8.66
C ARG A 349 10.90 -17.57 7.55
N ALA A 350 10.43 -16.58 6.78
CA ALA A 350 9.35 -16.67 5.80
C ALA A 350 7.98 -17.05 6.39
N ASP A 351 7.77 -16.77 7.67
CA ASP A 351 6.55 -17.11 8.42
C ASP A 351 5.53 -15.97 8.44
N ASP A 352 5.93 -14.76 8.05
CA ASP A 352 5.01 -13.62 7.91
C ASP A 352 4.05 -13.80 6.73
N LYS A 353 2.97 -13.02 6.76
CA LYS A 353 1.96 -12.97 5.70
C LYS A 353 2.21 -11.78 4.79
N ILE A 354 1.91 -11.97 3.51
CA ILE A 354 1.77 -10.91 2.52
C ILE A 354 0.28 -10.72 2.26
N GLY A 355 -0.19 -9.48 2.39
CA GLY A 355 -1.57 -9.12 2.08
C GLY A 355 -1.78 -9.03 0.57
N ILE A 356 -2.81 -9.68 0.07
CA ILE A 356 -3.28 -9.57 -1.31
C ILE A 356 -4.46 -8.61 -1.30
N VAL A 357 -4.35 -7.53 -2.08
CA VAL A 357 -5.40 -6.51 -2.20
C VAL A 357 -5.89 -6.42 -3.65
N PRO A 358 -7.16 -6.01 -3.85
CA PRO A 358 -7.77 -5.97 -5.18
C PRO A 358 -6.99 -5.13 -6.18
N ASP A 359 -7.11 -5.47 -7.46
CA ASP A 359 -6.61 -4.63 -8.54
C ASP A 359 -7.19 -3.21 -8.47
N GLY A 360 -6.36 -2.21 -8.78
CA GLY A 360 -6.69 -0.80 -8.57
C GLY A 360 -6.50 -0.27 -7.14
N VAL A 361 -6.31 -1.13 -6.13
CA VAL A 361 -5.81 -0.71 -4.81
C VAL A 361 -4.30 -0.65 -4.84
N MET A 362 -3.75 0.52 -4.53
CA MET A 362 -2.31 0.66 -4.39
C MET A 362 -1.82 -0.13 -3.17
N PRO A 363 -0.86 -1.07 -3.31
CA PRO A 363 -0.51 -2.05 -2.28
C PRO A 363 0.44 -1.47 -1.22
N PHE A 364 0.09 -0.30 -0.67
CA PHE A 364 0.81 0.35 0.42
C PHE A 364 -0.22 0.91 1.42
N TYR A 365 0.05 0.73 2.72
CA TYR A 365 -0.84 1.18 3.79
C TYR A 365 -2.24 0.54 3.76
N CYS A 366 -2.31 -0.74 3.40
CA CYS A 366 -3.57 -1.47 3.27
C CYS A 366 -3.98 -2.23 4.55
N SER A 367 -3.40 -1.94 5.71
CA SER A 367 -3.67 -2.68 6.95
C SER A 367 -5.17 -2.70 7.30
N SER A 368 -5.90 -1.63 6.99
CA SER A 368 -7.34 -1.53 7.24
C SER A 368 -8.21 -2.48 6.42
N TYR A 369 -7.66 -3.17 5.41
CA TYR A 369 -8.36 -4.20 4.65
C TYR A 369 -8.33 -5.57 5.36
N PHE A 370 -7.54 -5.70 6.42
CA PHE A 370 -7.33 -6.94 7.14
C PHE A 370 -7.82 -6.80 8.59
N PRO A 371 -8.18 -7.93 9.24
CA PRO A 371 -8.49 -7.92 10.66
C PRO A 371 -7.34 -7.35 11.51
N ASP A 372 -7.66 -6.63 12.59
CA ASP A 372 -6.67 -5.98 13.47
C ASP A 372 -5.68 -6.97 14.13
N ASP A 373 -6.06 -8.25 14.24
CA ASP A 373 -5.21 -9.32 14.75
C ASP A 373 -4.27 -9.94 13.69
N GLU A 374 -4.44 -9.56 12.42
CA GLU A 374 -3.52 -9.92 11.34
C GLU A 374 -2.44 -8.85 11.15
N ASN A 375 -1.25 -9.12 11.71
CA ASN A 375 -0.11 -8.24 11.57
C ASN A 375 0.54 -8.35 10.18
N ILE A 376 0.05 -7.57 9.22
CA ILE A 376 0.52 -7.57 7.82
C ILE A 376 1.19 -6.24 7.50
N SER A 377 2.44 -6.32 7.06
CA SER A 377 3.30 -5.16 6.78
C SER A 377 3.64 -4.98 5.30
N ASP A 378 3.27 -5.96 4.47
CA ASP A 378 3.65 -6.07 3.07
C ASP A 378 2.43 -6.47 2.26
N TYR A 379 2.22 -5.81 1.12
CA TYR A 379 1.03 -6.00 0.31
C TYR A 379 1.38 -6.13 -1.18
N MET A 380 0.51 -6.79 -1.92
CA MET A 380 0.64 -6.95 -3.36
C MET A 380 -0.73 -7.02 -4.05
N ASN A 381 -0.75 -6.71 -5.34
CA ASN A 381 -1.81 -7.12 -6.25
C ASN A 381 -1.39 -8.41 -6.96
N LEU A 382 -2.36 -9.22 -7.41
CA LEU A 382 -2.06 -10.35 -8.29
C LEU A 382 -1.76 -9.85 -9.70
N LYS A 383 -0.57 -10.13 -10.22
CA LYS A 383 -0.14 -9.64 -11.53
C LYS A 383 -0.34 -10.68 -12.64
N LEU A 384 -1.59 -11.04 -12.87
CA LEU A 384 -1.98 -12.09 -13.82
C LEU A 384 -1.53 -11.83 -15.27
N TYR A 385 -1.26 -10.57 -15.63
CA TYR A 385 -0.79 -10.17 -16.97
C TYR A 385 0.72 -10.39 -17.17
N GLU A 386 1.52 -10.46 -16.09
CA GLU A 386 2.97 -10.67 -16.18
C GLU A 386 3.32 -12.17 -16.29
N ASP A 387 2.73 -13.00 -15.44
CA ASP A 387 2.96 -14.45 -15.40
C ASP A 387 1.72 -15.17 -14.83
N LYS A 388 0.75 -15.42 -15.71
CA LYS A 388 -0.57 -15.95 -15.30
C LYS A 388 -0.45 -17.25 -14.50
N GLU A 389 0.44 -18.16 -14.87
CA GLU A 389 0.56 -19.47 -14.24
C GLU A 389 1.01 -19.34 -12.78
N ARG A 390 2.12 -18.64 -12.53
CA ARG A 390 2.66 -18.46 -11.17
C ARG A 390 1.75 -17.62 -10.29
N TRP A 391 1.12 -16.58 -10.84
CA TRP A 391 0.20 -15.75 -10.06
C TRP A 391 -1.14 -16.45 -9.77
N MET A 392 -1.56 -17.40 -10.60
CA MET A 392 -2.67 -18.31 -10.25
C MET A 392 -2.25 -19.30 -9.15
N GLU A 393 -1.00 -19.78 -9.16
CA GLU A 393 -0.50 -20.61 -8.05
C GLU A 393 -0.48 -19.84 -6.72
N VAL A 394 -0.16 -18.53 -6.75
CA VAL A 394 -0.32 -17.66 -5.56
C VAL A 394 -1.77 -17.63 -5.10
N ALA A 395 -2.71 -17.45 -6.03
CA ALA A 395 -4.13 -17.37 -5.73
C ALA A 395 -4.69 -18.66 -5.13
N GLU A 396 -4.19 -19.82 -5.57
CA GLU A 396 -4.56 -21.15 -5.05
C GLU A 396 -4.01 -21.41 -3.64
N ASN A 397 -2.86 -20.82 -3.31
CA ASN A 397 -2.23 -20.92 -1.98
C ASN A 397 -2.65 -19.79 -1.03
N ALA A 398 -3.51 -18.87 -1.47
CA ALA A 398 -3.98 -17.76 -0.67
C ALA A 398 -5.14 -18.17 0.26
N ILE A 399 -5.17 -17.56 1.44
CA ILE A 399 -6.29 -17.61 2.37
C ILE A 399 -7.11 -16.35 2.12
N TRP A 400 -8.27 -16.52 1.47
CA TRP A 400 -9.17 -15.42 1.12
C TRP A 400 -10.04 -15.01 2.32
N GLN A 401 -10.19 -13.70 2.51
CA GLN A 401 -11.12 -13.17 3.50
C GLN A 401 -12.57 -13.36 3.03
N GLU A 402 -13.50 -13.41 3.99
CA GLU A 402 -14.92 -13.45 3.68
C GLU A 402 -15.35 -12.14 3.00
N ILE A 403 -16.14 -12.27 1.93
CA ILE A 403 -16.73 -11.12 1.24
C ILE A 403 -17.96 -10.69 2.03
N GLU A 404 -18.03 -9.41 2.42
CA GLU A 404 -19.17 -8.85 3.15
C GLU A 404 -20.47 -9.05 2.36
N GLU A 405 -21.44 -9.72 3.00
CA GLU A 405 -22.74 -9.98 2.38
C GLU A 405 -23.57 -8.70 2.29
N GLN A 406 -24.17 -8.50 1.11
CA GLN A 406 -25.11 -7.41 0.87
C GLN A 406 -26.54 -7.87 1.13
N ARG A 407 -27.38 -6.97 1.62
CA ARG A 407 -28.79 -7.26 1.94
C ARG A 407 -29.67 -6.08 1.61
N LEU A 408 -30.95 -6.35 1.36
CA LEU A 408 -31.97 -5.31 1.23
C LEU A 408 -32.32 -4.71 2.60
N LEU A 409 -32.89 -3.51 2.60
CA LEU A 409 -33.43 -2.86 3.80
C LEU A 409 -34.70 -3.53 4.34
#